data_AF-A0A914Z0N7-F1
#
_entry.id   AF-A0A914Z0N7-F1
#
_cell.length_a   1.000
_cell.length_b   1.000
_cell.length_c   1.000
_cell.angle_alpha   90.00
_cell.angle_beta   90.00
_cell.angle_gamma   90.00
#
_symmetry.space_group_name_H-M   'P 1'
#
loop_
_entity.id
_entity.type
_entity.pdbx_description
1 polymer ?
#
loop_
_entity_poly.entity_id
_entity_poly.type
_entity_poly.pdbx_seq_one_letter_code
_entity_poly.pdbx_strand_id
1 'polypeptide(L)'
;MTRLKNFLGFFGCIFLLSTLIKCEDDIYMCDSKNSKNWQIYCSGRILEAYNFHQITNDSKEYVDKPLIYSPEETIQNFTKLFGNLSAAEINREKFAYFINQSFQEAGHELKKCDPDGFIEYPPKLSAIKDQEMKEFAFSLHKIWKELCKEMDEKVLKNPEKFSLLPLKHKFIAPGGRFREPYYWDAYWIIKGLMASELYDAAKQMIYNFADYVNTYGFIPNGGRVYYLQRYAMYI
;
A
#
# COMPACT_ATOMS: atom_id res chain seq x y z
N MET A 1 47.27 -17.56 -18.43
CA MET A 1 46.40 -17.99 -17.32
C MET A 1 44.98 -17.54 -17.65
N THR A 2 43.97 -18.32 -18.02
CA THR A 2 43.82 -19.70 -18.51
C THR A 2 42.52 -19.66 -19.31
N ARG A 3 42.55 -20.06 -20.59
CA ARG A 3 41.39 -20.24 -21.49
C ARG A 3 40.97 -21.71 -21.44
N LEU A 4 39.67 -22.04 -21.58
CA LEU A 4 39.10 -23.19 -22.33
C LEU A 4 37.58 -23.27 -22.02
N LYS A 5 36.66 -22.84 -22.89
CA LYS A 5 36.02 -23.50 -24.06
C LYS A 5 35.19 -24.77 -23.74
N ASN A 6 33.87 -24.61 -23.95
CA ASN A 6 32.79 -25.50 -24.43
C ASN A 6 32.93 -27.04 -24.50
N PHE A 7 31.75 -27.67 -24.38
CA PHE A 7 31.14 -28.74 -25.22
C PHE A 7 30.90 -30.14 -24.58
N LEU A 8 29.62 -30.59 -24.66
CA LEU A 8 29.03 -31.96 -24.53
C LEU A 8 29.29 -32.69 -23.20
N GLY A 9 28.35 -33.40 -22.55
CA GLY A 9 27.16 -34.08 -23.03
C GLY A 9 27.18 -35.52 -22.46
N PHE A 10 26.06 -35.92 -21.87
CA PHE A 10 25.59 -37.30 -21.64
C PHE A 10 26.00 -38.15 -20.41
N PHE A 11 24.92 -38.71 -19.84
CA PHE A 11 24.74 -39.96 -19.08
C PHE A 11 25.25 -40.06 -17.63
N GLY A 12 24.27 -40.13 -16.71
CA GLY A 12 24.51 -40.73 -15.40
C GLY A 12 23.53 -40.38 -14.29
N CYS A 13 22.21 -40.45 -14.51
CA CYS A 13 21.29 -40.69 -13.38
C CYS A 13 20.16 -41.60 -13.83
N ILE A 14 20.36 -42.87 -13.45
CA ILE A 14 19.43 -43.98 -13.60
C ILE A 14 18.20 -43.70 -12.72
N PHE A 15 17.04 -44.04 -13.29
CA PHE A 15 15.73 -44.11 -12.65
C PHE A 15 15.77 -44.51 -11.17
N LEU A 16 15.13 -43.71 -10.30
CA LEU A 16 14.18 -44.15 -9.28
C LEU A 16 13.58 -42.94 -8.54
N LEU A 17 12.25 -42.99 -8.37
CA LEU A 17 11.34 -42.02 -7.72
C LEU A 17 11.03 -40.72 -8.48
N SER A 18 9.88 -40.77 -9.15
CA SER A 18 9.04 -39.63 -9.51
C SER A 18 8.59 -38.84 -8.26
N THR A 19 9.42 -37.96 -7.73
CA THR A 19 8.92 -36.83 -6.96
C THR A 19 8.75 -35.67 -7.91
N LEU A 20 7.49 -35.37 -8.23
CA LEU A 20 7.05 -34.09 -8.79
C LEU A 20 7.67 -32.98 -7.93
N ILE A 21 8.75 -32.37 -8.43
CA ILE A 21 9.09 -31.01 -8.01
C ILE A 21 7.96 -30.17 -8.59
N LYS A 22 6.92 -29.92 -7.78
CA LYS A 22 6.01 -28.82 -8.06
C LYS A 22 6.89 -27.57 -8.06
N CYS A 23 6.93 -26.84 -9.17
CA CYS A 23 7.31 -25.43 -9.09
C CYS A 23 6.43 -24.84 -7.99
N GLU A 24 7.06 -24.25 -6.99
CA GLU A 24 6.36 -23.47 -5.98
C GLU A 24 5.60 -22.37 -6.73
N ASP A 25 4.27 -22.36 -6.62
CA ASP A 25 3.46 -21.35 -7.30
C ASP A 25 3.94 -19.96 -6.86
N ASP A 26 4.14 -19.04 -7.81
CA ASP A 26 4.52 -17.66 -7.48
C ASP A 26 3.52 -17.08 -6.47
N ILE A 27 3.98 -16.80 -5.24
CA ILE A 27 3.15 -16.19 -4.20
C ILE A 27 3.04 -14.69 -4.50
N TYR A 28 1.97 -14.30 -5.18
CA TYR A 28 1.68 -12.90 -5.47
C TYR A 28 1.19 -12.16 -4.22
N MET A 29 1.56 -10.88 -4.08
CA MET A 29 1.17 -10.06 -2.91
C MET A 29 -0.35 -9.91 -2.76
N CYS A 30 -1.07 -10.00 -3.88
CA CYS A 30 -2.50 -10.17 -3.97
C CYS A 30 -2.85 -10.85 -5.30
N ASP A 31 -4.01 -11.48 -5.40
CA ASP A 31 -4.44 -12.26 -6.55
C ASP A 31 -5.95 -12.14 -6.80
N SER A 32 -6.44 -12.87 -7.80
CA SER A 32 -7.87 -12.88 -8.15
C SER A 32 -8.81 -13.34 -7.03
N LYS A 33 -8.30 -14.01 -5.98
CA LYS A 33 -9.12 -14.49 -4.86
C LYS A 33 -9.37 -13.39 -3.83
N ASN A 34 -8.47 -12.42 -3.70
CA ASN A 34 -8.53 -11.40 -2.66
C ASN A 34 -8.60 -9.96 -3.18
N SER A 35 -8.39 -9.71 -4.47
CA SER A 35 -8.54 -8.38 -5.06
C SER A 35 -9.03 -8.42 -6.50
N LYS A 36 -9.92 -7.47 -6.87
CA LYS A 36 -10.40 -7.31 -8.26
C LYS A 36 -9.37 -6.60 -9.16
N ASN A 37 -8.48 -5.80 -8.58
CA ASN A 37 -7.51 -4.99 -9.32
C ASN A 37 -6.07 -5.54 -9.21
N TRP A 38 -5.93 -6.84 -8.89
CA TRP A 38 -4.65 -7.51 -8.71
C TRP A 38 -3.73 -7.42 -9.93
N GLN A 39 -4.28 -7.49 -11.16
CA GLN A 39 -3.52 -7.36 -12.43
C GLN A 39 -2.97 -5.95 -12.71
N ILE A 40 -3.29 -5.00 -11.85
CA ILE A 40 -2.80 -3.63 -11.93
C ILE A 40 -1.82 -3.38 -10.78
N TYR A 41 -2.19 -3.72 -9.55
CA TYR A 41 -1.43 -3.31 -8.36
C TYR A 41 -0.48 -4.38 -7.79
N CYS A 42 -0.65 -5.65 -8.14
CA CYS A 42 0.10 -6.75 -7.54
C CYS A 42 0.93 -7.53 -8.55
N SER A 43 0.45 -7.64 -9.78
CA SER A 43 1.13 -8.30 -10.90
C SER A 43 0.60 -7.76 -12.23
N GLY A 44 1.08 -8.30 -13.34
CA GLY A 44 0.55 -8.02 -14.67
C GLY A 44 1.30 -6.93 -15.44
N ARG A 45 0.94 -6.83 -16.72
CA ARG A 45 1.75 -6.11 -17.73
C ARG A 45 1.87 -4.60 -17.49
N ILE A 46 0.88 -3.98 -16.84
CA ILE A 46 0.95 -2.54 -16.54
C ILE A 46 2.00 -2.28 -15.48
N LEU A 47 2.00 -3.06 -14.39
CA LEU A 47 3.02 -2.96 -13.33
C LEU A 47 4.42 -3.34 -13.85
N GLU A 48 4.51 -4.39 -14.65
CA GLU A 48 5.77 -4.80 -15.30
C GLU A 48 6.35 -3.69 -16.18
N ALA A 49 5.52 -3.08 -17.05
CA ALA A 49 5.94 -1.97 -17.90
C ALA A 49 6.35 -0.74 -17.08
N TYR A 50 5.62 -0.44 -15.98
CA TYR A 50 5.96 0.66 -15.10
C TYR A 50 7.34 0.48 -14.44
N ASN A 51 7.59 -0.72 -13.91
CA ASN A 51 8.87 -1.06 -13.29
C ASN A 51 10.01 -1.06 -14.30
N PHE A 52 9.79 -1.61 -15.50
CA PHE A 52 10.80 -1.64 -16.57
C PHE A 52 11.20 -0.24 -17.01
N HIS A 53 10.22 0.65 -17.23
CA HIS A 53 10.48 2.00 -17.73
C HIS A 53 10.92 3.00 -16.67
N GLN A 54 10.84 2.66 -15.38
CA GLN A 54 11.16 3.54 -14.25
C GLN A 54 10.52 4.92 -14.46
N ILE A 55 9.19 4.93 -14.61
CA ILE A 55 8.44 6.17 -14.87
C ILE A 55 8.64 7.18 -13.74
N THR A 56 8.78 6.70 -12.50
CA THR A 56 9.19 7.46 -11.33
C THR A 56 10.34 6.76 -10.60
N ASN A 57 11.03 7.52 -9.74
CA ASN A 57 12.09 6.97 -8.88
C ASN A 57 11.53 6.25 -7.62
N ASP A 58 10.24 6.42 -7.32
CA ASP A 58 9.57 5.74 -6.21
C ASP A 58 8.58 4.71 -6.75
N SER A 59 8.89 3.44 -6.55
CA SER A 59 8.02 2.32 -6.93
C SER A 59 6.68 2.32 -6.19
N LYS A 60 6.61 2.94 -4.99
CA LYS A 60 5.36 3.08 -4.24
C LYS A 60 4.40 4.07 -4.90
N GLU A 61 4.93 5.02 -5.67
CA GLU A 61 4.12 6.05 -6.30
C GLU A 61 3.07 5.44 -7.22
N TYR A 62 3.42 4.47 -8.07
CA TYR A 62 2.48 3.77 -8.96
C TYR A 62 1.38 3.04 -8.21
N VAL A 63 1.78 2.20 -7.25
CA VAL A 63 0.82 1.32 -6.57
C VAL A 63 -0.12 2.09 -5.66
N ASP A 64 0.16 3.36 -5.38
CA ASP A 64 -0.72 4.27 -4.63
C ASP A 64 -1.61 5.13 -5.54
N LYS A 65 -1.48 5.07 -6.87
CA LYS A 65 -2.31 5.88 -7.76
C LYS A 65 -3.71 5.31 -7.91
N PRO A 66 -4.78 6.10 -7.65
CA PRO A 66 -6.14 5.72 -7.98
C PRO A 66 -6.36 5.55 -9.49
N LEU A 67 -7.22 4.64 -9.90
CA LEU A 67 -7.69 4.53 -11.28
C LEU A 67 -8.73 5.62 -11.61
N ILE A 68 -8.66 6.13 -12.83
CA ILE A 68 -9.72 6.97 -13.41
C ILE A 68 -10.88 6.07 -13.87
N TYR A 69 -10.56 4.98 -14.56
CA TYR A 69 -11.50 4.00 -15.11
C TYR A 69 -11.66 2.77 -14.20
N SER A 70 -12.56 1.83 -14.52
CA SER A 70 -12.57 0.54 -13.80
C SER A 70 -11.31 -0.28 -14.12
N PRO A 71 -10.92 -1.25 -13.27
CA PRO A 71 -9.79 -2.13 -13.57
C PRO A 71 -9.87 -2.78 -14.94
N GLU A 72 -11.05 -3.30 -15.32
CA GLU A 72 -11.29 -3.95 -16.61
C GLU A 72 -11.10 -2.98 -17.77
N GLU A 73 -11.68 -1.78 -17.66
CA GLU A 73 -11.55 -0.75 -18.69
C GLU A 73 -10.09 -0.26 -18.82
N THR A 74 -9.38 -0.07 -17.71
CA THR A 74 -7.95 0.28 -17.71
C THR A 74 -7.11 -0.79 -18.43
N ILE A 75 -7.36 -2.07 -18.16
CA ILE A 75 -6.66 -3.19 -18.82
C ILE A 75 -7.01 -3.26 -20.31
N GLN A 76 -8.27 -3.03 -20.68
CA GLN A 76 -8.70 -2.98 -22.07
C GLN A 76 -8.04 -1.82 -22.82
N ASN A 77 -8.00 -0.63 -22.22
CA ASN A 77 -7.34 0.54 -22.79
C ASN A 77 -5.83 0.32 -22.98
N PHE A 78 -5.17 -0.32 -22.01
CA PHE A 78 -3.78 -0.72 -22.14
C PHE A 78 -3.58 -1.70 -23.31
N THR A 79 -4.40 -2.74 -23.38
CA THR A 79 -4.33 -3.77 -24.43
C THR A 79 -4.59 -3.19 -25.81
N LYS A 80 -5.50 -2.21 -25.94
CA LYS A 80 -5.77 -1.50 -27.19
C LYS A 80 -4.56 -0.70 -27.69
N LEU A 81 -3.78 -0.11 -26.77
CA LEU A 81 -2.61 0.72 -27.11
C LEU A 81 -1.35 -0.11 -27.38
N PHE A 82 -1.14 -1.19 -26.63
CA PHE A 82 0.13 -1.93 -26.63
C PHE A 82 0.01 -3.39 -27.08
N GLY A 83 -1.19 -3.88 -27.40
CA GLY A 83 -1.40 -5.26 -27.86
C GLY A 83 -0.76 -6.27 -26.91
N ASN A 84 0.07 -7.16 -27.46
CA ASN A 84 0.82 -8.18 -26.71
C ASN A 84 2.32 -7.85 -26.52
N LEU A 85 2.72 -6.59 -26.73
CA LEU A 85 4.11 -6.16 -26.55
C LEU A 85 4.61 -6.43 -25.12
N SER A 86 5.81 -6.95 -25.00
CA SER A 86 6.51 -7.04 -23.71
C SER A 86 6.85 -5.64 -23.18
N ALA A 87 7.16 -5.54 -21.88
CA ALA A 87 7.57 -4.29 -21.26
C ALA A 87 8.75 -3.62 -21.98
N ALA A 88 9.68 -4.41 -22.55
CA ALA A 88 10.84 -3.90 -23.27
C ALA A 88 10.49 -3.31 -24.65
N GLU A 89 9.42 -3.78 -25.28
CA GLU A 89 8.98 -3.32 -26.61
C GLU A 89 8.06 -2.09 -26.53
N ILE A 90 7.50 -1.81 -25.36
CA ILE A 90 6.66 -0.65 -25.13
C ILE A 90 7.51 0.63 -25.20
N ASN A 91 7.01 1.63 -25.93
CA ASN A 91 7.66 2.94 -25.94
C ASN A 91 7.37 3.68 -24.61
N ARG A 92 8.44 4.11 -23.92
CA ARG A 92 8.37 4.78 -22.62
C ARG A 92 7.47 6.01 -22.60
N GLU A 93 7.53 6.87 -23.61
CA GLU A 93 6.75 8.12 -23.66
C GLU A 93 5.25 7.84 -23.86
N LYS A 94 4.91 6.91 -24.75
CA LYS A 94 3.53 6.46 -24.95
C LYS A 94 2.97 5.79 -23.68
N PHE A 95 3.80 5.02 -22.97
CA PHE A 95 3.41 4.42 -21.70
C PHE A 95 3.21 5.47 -20.60
N ALA A 96 4.10 6.45 -20.49
CA ALA A 96 3.93 7.58 -19.58
C ALA A 96 2.62 8.35 -19.85
N TYR A 97 2.29 8.57 -21.12
CA TYR A 97 1.01 9.16 -21.52
C TYR A 97 -0.17 8.30 -21.07
N PHE A 98 -0.13 6.98 -21.29
CA PHE A 98 -1.16 6.05 -20.82
C PHE A 98 -1.36 6.13 -19.29
N ILE A 99 -0.28 6.16 -18.51
CA ILE A 99 -0.34 6.30 -17.05
C ILE A 99 -1.05 7.61 -16.68
N ASN A 100 -0.63 8.73 -17.28
CA ASN A 100 -1.22 10.04 -16.98
C ASN A 100 -2.70 10.15 -17.37
N GLN A 101 -3.19 9.35 -18.33
CA GLN A 101 -4.60 9.31 -18.71
C GLN A 101 -5.44 8.33 -17.90
N SER A 102 -4.81 7.32 -17.27
CA SER A 102 -5.54 6.22 -16.62
C SER A 102 -5.52 6.29 -15.09
N PHE A 103 -4.62 7.09 -14.51
CA PHE A 103 -4.37 7.15 -13.08
C PHE A 103 -4.42 8.60 -12.55
N GLN A 104 -4.91 8.77 -11.33
CA GLN A 104 -4.79 10.02 -10.56
C GLN A 104 -3.44 10.07 -9.82
N GLU A 105 -3.14 11.20 -9.18
CA GLU A 105 -1.97 11.30 -8.30
C GLU A 105 -2.17 10.52 -7.00
N ALA A 106 -1.08 9.98 -6.45
CA ALA A 106 -1.12 9.21 -5.22
C ALA A 106 -1.60 10.08 -4.04
N GLY A 107 -2.53 9.55 -3.24
CA GLY A 107 -3.12 10.28 -2.11
C GLY A 107 -4.39 11.08 -2.45
N HIS A 108 -4.81 11.19 -3.72
CA HIS A 108 -6.10 11.80 -4.10
C HIS A 108 -7.34 11.07 -3.54
N GLU A 109 -7.13 9.87 -2.99
CA GLU A 109 -8.12 9.03 -2.32
C GLU A 109 -8.36 9.42 -0.84
N LEU A 110 -7.58 10.37 -0.29
CA LEU A 110 -7.62 10.76 1.11
C LEU A 110 -7.93 12.24 1.29
N LYS A 111 -8.68 12.55 2.35
CA LYS A 111 -8.95 13.89 2.84
C LYS A 111 -8.14 14.16 4.10
N LYS A 112 -7.73 15.41 4.30
CA LYS A 112 -7.19 15.87 5.58
C LYS A 112 -8.34 15.94 6.60
N CYS A 113 -8.06 15.55 7.83
CA CYS A 113 -9.01 15.66 8.93
C CYS A 113 -8.34 16.24 10.17
N ASP A 114 -9.16 16.61 11.15
CA ASP A 114 -8.72 16.79 12.53
C ASP A 114 -9.03 15.50 13.31
N PRO A 115 -8.10 15.03 14.18
CA PRO A 115 -8.37 13.90 15.06
C PRO A 115 -9.59 14.15 15.94
N ASP A 116 -10.44 13.14 16.10
CA ASP A 116 -11.61 13.27 16.98
C ASP A 116 -11.16 13.51 18.42
N GLY A 117 -11.76 14.52 19.07
CA GLY A 117 -11.41 14.94 20.42
C GLY A 117 -10.20 15.87 20.52
N PHE A 118 -9.73 16.46 19.41
CA PHE A 118 -8.58 17.37 19.44
C PHE A 118 -8.83 18.65 20.23
N ILE A 119 -7.96 18.93 21.20
CA ILE A 119 -7.94 20.14 22.04
C ILE A 119 -6.55 20.75 21.90
N GLU A 120 -6.44 22.01 21.47
CA GLU A 120 -5.14 22.66 21.16
C GLU A 120 -4.11 22.55 22.31
N TYR A 121 -4.59 22.62 23.57
CA TYR A 121 -3.76 22.53 24.77
C TYR A 121 -4.37 21.49 25.74
N PRO A 122 -4.11 20.19 25.56
CA PRO A 122 -4.70 19.16 26.41
C PRO A 122 -4.19 19.30 27.87
N PRO A 123 -5.05 19.10 28.88
CA PRO A 123 -4.69 19.27 30.30
C PRO A 123 -3.42 18.52 30.72
N LYS A 124 -3.24 17.27 30.27
CA LYS A 124 -2.11 16.42 30.65
C LYS A 124 -0.78 16.97 30.13
N LEU A 125 -0.75 17.49 28.90
CA LEU A 125 0.46 18.12 28.35
C LEU A 125 0.70 19.50 28.99
N SER A 126 -0.37 20.24 29.27
CA SER A 126 -0.31 21.54 29.95
C SER A 126 0.29 21.43 31.37
N ALA A 127 0.11 20.29 32.03
CA ALA A 127 0.64 20.00 33.36
C ALA A 127 2.15 19.68 33.40
N ILE A 128 2.82 19.54 32.25
CA ILE A 128 4.28 19.34 32.20
C ILE A 128 4.96 20.57 32.84
N LYS A 129 5.86 20.35 33.81
CA LYS A 129 6.50 21.45 34.53
C LYS A 129 7.64 22.11 33.75
N ASP A 130 8.46 21.28 33.12
CA ASP A 130 9.57 21.73 32.29
C ASP A 130 9.04 22.42 31.02
N GLN A 131 9.47 23.65 30.78
CA GLN A 131 8.92 24.47 29.71
C GLN A 131 9.34 23.97 28.32
N GLU A 132 10.59 23.54 28.15
CA GLU A 132 11.09 23.01 26.89
C GLU A 132 10.37 21.71 26.51
N MET A 133 10.22 20.80 27.48
CA MET A 133 9.49 19.55 27.27
C MET A 133 8.00 19.77 27.00
N LYS A 134 7.39 20.80 27.62
CA LYS A 134 6.01 21.17 27.35
C LYS A 134 5.83 21.69 25.92
N GLU A 135 6.72 22.57 25.48
CA GLU A 135 6.70 23.10 24.11
C GLU A 135 6.94 21.99 23.08
N PHE A 136 7.87 21.09 23.35
CA PHE A 136 8.08 19.89 22.56
C PHE A 136 6.83 18.99 22.52
N ALA A 137 6.18 18.76 23.65
CA ALA A 137 4.96 17.96 23.69
C ALA A 137 3.82 18.59 22.89
N PHE A 138 3.65 19.92 22.94
CA PHE A 138 2.66 20.63 22.12
C PHE A 138 3.02 20.60 20.62
N SER A 139 4.29 20.66 20.25
CA SER A 139 4.69 20.52 18.85
C SER A 139 4.35 19.13 18.32
N LEU A 140 4.61 18.08 19.09
CA LEU A 140 4.18 16.71 18.76
C LEU A 140 2.66 16.59 18.68
N HIS A 141 1.92 17.22 19.60
CA HIS A 141 0.46 17.18 19.60
C HIS A 141 -0.13 17.74 18.29
N LYS A 142 0.43 18.83 17.78
CA LYS A 142 -0.03 19.47 16.54
C LYS A 142 0.16 18.59 15.30
N ILE A 143 1.19 17.74 15.29
CA ILE A 143 1.47 16.83 14.18
C ILE A 143 0.30 15.86 13.93
N TRP A 144 -0.50 15.51 14.94
CA TRP A 144 -1.67 14.65 14.74
C TRP A 144 -2.66 15.20 13.70
N LYS A 145 -2.79 16.53 13.57
CA LYS A 145 -3.62 17.17 12.54
C LYS A 145 -3.05 17.02 11.13
N GLU A 146 -1.75 16.88 11.01
CA GLU A 146 -1.08 16.67 9.72
C GLU A 146 -1.17 15.22 9.27
N LEU A 147 -1.11 14.30 10.24
CA LEU A 147 -1.12 12.87 10.02
C LEU A 147 -2.53 12.26 9.95
N CYS A 148 -3.56 12.97 10.42
CA CYS A 148 -4.94 12.53 10.30
C CYS A 148 -5.35 12.42 8.82
N LYS A 149 -5.95 11.29 8.48
CA LYS A 149 -6.51 10.99 7.17
C LYS A 149 -7.91 10.41 7.32
N GLU A 150 -8.77 10.83 6.40
CA GLU A 150 -10.11 10.30 6.23
C GLU A 150 -10.26 9.85 4.78
N MET A 151 -10.95 8.75 4.53
CA MET A 151 -11.17 8.31 3.15
C MET A 151 -12.15 9.21 2.43
N ASP A 152 -11.86 9.51 1.16
CA ASP A 152 -12.88 10.09 0.31
C ASP A 152 -14.01 9.09 0.07
N GLU A 153 -15.27 9.56 0.06
CA GLU A 153 -16.44 8.72 -0.20
C GLU A 153 -16.34 7.93 -1.51
N LYS A 154 -15.61 8.45 -2.51
CA LYS A 154 -15.38 7.75 -3.77
C LYS A 154 -14.68 6.41 -3.59
N VAL A 155 -13.84 6.27 -2.55
CA VAL A 155 -13.14 5.03 -2.21
C VAL A 155 -14.14 3.98 -1.73
N LEU A 156 -15.09 4.38 -0.88
CA LEU A 156 -16.14 3.49 -0.39
C LEU A 156 -17.14 3.09 -1.48
N LYS A 157 -17.41 4.00 -2.43
CA LYS A 157 -18.36 3.76 -3.53
C LYS A 157 -17.79 2.87 -4.64
N ASN A 158 -16.49 2.97 -4.94
CA ASN A 158 -15.83 2.25 -6.04
C ASN A 158 -14.47 1.69 -5.60
N PRO A 159 -14.42 0.80 -4.59
CA PRO A 159 -13.17 0.36 -3.96
C PRO A 159 -12.20 -0.33 -4.94
N GLU A 160 -12.72 -0.95 -6.00
CA GLU A 160 -11.91 -1.60 -7.03
C GLU A 160 -11.02 -0.63 -7.82
N LYS A 161 -11.31 0.68 -7.80
CA LYS A 161 -10.47 1.71 -8.43
C LYS A 161 -9.25 2.11 -7.59
N PHE A 162 -9.12 1.59 -6.38
CA PHE A 162 -8.08 2.01 -5.44
C PHE A 162 -7.27 0.80 -5.00
N SER A 163 -5.97 0.99 -4.81
CA SER A 163 -5.18 0.03 -4.03
C SER A 163 -5.45 0.16 -2.54
N LEU A 164 -5.97 1.30 -2.07
CA LEU A 164 -6.30 1.53 -0.67
C LEU A 164 -7.50 0.68 -0.26
N LEU A 165 -7.35 -0.08 0.82
CA LEU A 165 -8.42 -0.90 1.38
C LEU A 165 -9.45 0.00 2.09
N PRO A 166 -10.77 -0.20 1.88
CA PRO A 166 -11.79 0.63 2.50
C PRO A 166 -11.75 0.62 4.03
N LEU A 167 -11.92 1.80 4.63
CA LEU A 167 -12.05 2.05 6.06
C LEU A 167 -13.18 3.03 6.32
N LYS A 168 -13.96 2.77 7.37
CA LYS A 168 -15.11 3.62 7.74
C LYS A 168 -14.72 4.77 8.67
N HIS A 169 -13.61 4.63 9.38
CA HIS A 169 -13.21 5.58 10.41
C HIS A 169 -11.95 6.35 10.01
N LYS A 170 -11.79 7.56 10.56
CA LYS A 170 -10.56 8.34 10.45
C LYS A 170 -9.38 7.53 11.03
N PHE A 171 -8.20 7.76 10.50
CA PHE A 171 -6.98 7.14 11.00
C PHE A 171 -5.81 8.13 10.97
N ILE A 172 -4.75 7.80 11.71
CA ILE A 172 -3.50 8.54 11.66
C ILE A 172 -2.49 7.71 10.86
N ALA A 173 -1.95 8.30 9.80
CA ALA A 173 -0.89 7.68 8.99
C ALA A 173 0.50 7.95 9.61
N PRO A 174 1.53 7.12 9.35
CA PRO A 174 2.88 7.39 9.81
C PRO A 174 3.48 8.70 9.25
N GLY A 175 3.08 9.09 8.04
CA GLY A 175 3.50 10.34 7.40
C GLY A 175 4.43 10.14 6.20
N GLY A 176 4.72 11.25 5.50
CA GLY A 176 5.55 11.25 4.30
C GLY A 176 4.93 10.41 3.17
N ARG A 177 5.69 9.44 2.64
CA ARG A 177 5.22 8.54 1.57
C ARG A 177 4.19 7.51 2.03
N PHE A 178 4.02 7.33 3.34
CA PHE A 178 3.11 6.35 3.93
C PHE A 178 1.77 7.01 4.24
N ARG A 179 0.76 6.67 3.43
CA ARG A 179 -0.56 7.35 3.42
C ARG A 179 -1.69 6.48 3.95
N GLU A 180 -1.45 5.18 4.11
CA GLU A 180 -2.36 4.19 4.68
C GLU A 180 -2.01 3.91 6.16
N PRO A 181 -2.93 3.32 6.96
CA PRO A 181 -2.54 2.82 8.27
C PRO A 181 -1.56 1.65 8.12
N TYR A 182 -0.56 1.61 9.00
CA TYR A 182 0.39 0.50 9.14
C TYR A 182 0.19 -0.19 10.48
N TYR A 183 0.26 -1.52 10.48
CA TYR A 183 -0.14 -2.33 11.62
C TYR A 183 0.74 -2.06 12.86
N TRP A 184 2.04 -2.34 12.79
CA TRP A 184 2.94 -2.20 13.94
C TRP A 184 3.14 -0.72 14.36
N ASP A 185 3.19 0.22 13.41
CA ASP A 185 3.24 1.67 13.70
C ASP A 185 2.05 2.13 14.53
N ALA A 186 0.87 1.57 14.27
CA ALA A 186 -0.35 2.02 14.91
C ALA A 186 -0.35 1.79 16.42
N TYR A 187 0.39 0.82 16.93
CA TYR A 187 0.56 0.64 18.38
C TYR A 187 1.17 1.90 19.03
N TRP A 188 2.25 2.42 18.44
CA TRP A 188 2.95 3.61 18.93
C TRP A 188 2.14 4.87 18.73
N ILE A 189 1.45 4.96 17.59
CA ILE A 189 0.51 6.05 17.30
C ILE A 189 -0.60 6.07 18.35
N ILE A 190 -1.27 4.95 18.61
CA ILE A 190 -2.35 4.85 19.61
C ILE A 190 -1.85 5.25 21.00
N LYS A 191 -0.65 4.80 21.41
CA LYS A 191 -0.04 5.27 22.66
C LYS A 191 0.18 6.78 22.69
N GLY A 192 0.67 7.36 21.60
CA GLY A 192 0.85 8.80 21.46
C GLY A 192 -0.47 9.58 21.53
N LEU A 193 -1.52 9.06 20.89
CA LEU A 193 -2.88 9.61 20.96
C LEU A 193 -3.41 9.57 22.39
N MET A 194 -3.25 8.45 23.11
CA MET A 194 -3.64 8.34 24.52
C MET A 194 -2.86 9.29 25.43
N ALA A 195 -1.57 9.51 25.16
CA ALA A 195 -0.76 10.49 25.88
C ALA A 195 -1.21 11.93 25.60
N SER A 196 -1.74 12.17 24.40
CA SER A 196 -2.32 13.44 23.94
C SER A 196 -3.80 13.63 24.30
N GLU A 197 -4.38 12.72 25.09
CA GLU A 197 -5.81 12.71 25.45
C GLU A 197 -6.79 12.62 24.25
N LEU A 198 -6.31 12.12 23.10
CA LEU A 198 -7.09 11.89 21.88
C LEU A 198 -7.72 10.49 21.88
N TYR A 199 -8.57 10.22 22.87
CA TYR A 199 -9.13 8.88 23.09
C TYR A 199 -10.08 8.44 21.97
N ASP A 200 -10.86 9.36 21.42
CA ASP A 200 -11.78 9.04 20.32
C ASP A 200 -11.01 8.68 19.05
N ALA A 201 -9.98 9.46 18.69
CA ALA A 201 -9.10 9.11 17.57
C ALA A 201 -8.43 7.74 17.73
N ALA A 202 -7.96 7.41 18.94
CA ALA A 202 -7.39 6.10 19.24
C ALA A 202 -8.43 4.97 19.06
N LYS A 203 -9.66 5.18 19.52
CA LYS A 203 -10.77 4.24 19.36
C LYS A 203 -11.15 4.02 17.90
N GLN A 204 -11.20 5.08 17.09
CA GLN A 204 -11.46 5.00 15.65
C GLN A 204 -10.40 4.13 14.92
N MET A 205 -9.13 4.28 15.27
CA MET A 205 -8.06 3.43 14.72
C MET A 205 -8.25 1.95 15.08
N ILE A 206 -8.65 1.65 16.33
CA ILE A 206 -8.93 0.27 16.77
C ILE A 206 -10.12 -0.31 16.00
N TYR A 207 -11.16 0.48 15.75
CA TYR A 207 -12.31 0.05 14.95
C TYR A 207 -11.95 -0.27 13.50
N ASN A 208 -11.08 0.53 12.88
CA ASN A 208 -10.53 0.21 11.56
C ASN A 208 -9.79 -1.13 11.54
N PHE A 209 -9.02 -1.47 12.58
CA PHE A 209 -8.38 -2.78 12.67
C PHE A 209 -9.35 -3.92 12.90
N ALA A 210 -10.40 -3.70 13.71
CA ALA A 210 -11.47 -4.67 13.86
C ALA A 210 -12.18 -4.92 12.53
N ASP A 211 -12.44 -3.88 11.73
CA ASP A 211 -12.99 -4.00 10.37
C ASP A 211 -12.09 -4.84 9.46
N TYR A 212 -10.76 -4.69 9.53
CA TYR A 212 -9.83 -5.55 8.79
C TYR A 212 -9.89 -7.01 9.22
N VAL A 213 -9.89 -7.29 10.52
CA VAL A 213 -10.03 -8.66 11.03
C VAL A 213 -11.35 -9.28 10.57
N ASN A 214 -12.45 -8.53 10.65
CA ASN A 214 -13.77 -9.00 10.22
C ASN A 214 -13.84 -9.28 8.71
N THR A 215 -13.13 -8.49 7.90
CA THR A 215 -13.20 -8.57 6.42
C THR A 215 -12.20 -9.58 5.86
N TYR A 216 -10.98 -9.58 6.37
CA TYR A 216 -9.85 -10.34 5.80
C TYR A 216 -9.38 -11.49 6.70
N GLY A 217 -9.84 -11.56 7.95
CA GLY A 217 -9.41 -12.56 8.94
C GLY A 217 -8.12 -12.20 9.67
N PHE A 218 -7.48 -11.08 9.33
CA PHE A 218 -6.24 -10.59 9.94
C PHE A 218 -6.07 -9.08 9.69
N ILE A 219 -5.06 -8.47 10.31
CA ILE A 219 -4.66 -7.09 10.03
C ILE A 219 -3.50 -7.10 9.02
N PRO A 220 -3.69 -6.58 7.80
CA PRO A 220 -2.60 -6.50 6.83
C PRO A 220 -1.51 -5.53 7.29
N ASN A 221 -0.27 -5.74 6.83
CA ASN A 221 0.85 -4.86 7.21
C ASN A 221 0.56 -3.37 6.98
N GLY A 222 -0.13 -3.05 5.89
CA GLY A 222 -0.73 -1.75 5.67
C GLY A 222 -2.08 -1.85 4.97
N GLY A 223 -2.84 -0.76 4.96
CA GLY A 223 -4.19 -0.70 4.39
C GLY A 223 -4.25 -0.68 2.86
N ARG A 224 -3.51 -1.55 2.16
CA ARG A 224 -3.46 -1.60 0.68
C ARG A 224 -3.60 -3.03 0.16
N VAL A 225 -4.16 -3.21 -1.03
CA VAL A 225 -4.37 -4.54 -1.67
C VAL A 225 -3.09 -5.35 -1.77
N TYR A 226 -1.95 -4.72 -2.05
CA TYR A 226 -0.63 -5.36 -2.12
C TYR A 226 -0.04 -5.76 -0.76
N TYR A 227 -0.80 -5.62 0.34
CA TYR A 227 -0.49 -6.18 1.65
C TYR A 227 -1.42 -7.32 2.06
N LEU A 228 -2.38 -7.74 1.22
CA LEU A 228 -3.37 -8.78 1.54
C LEU A 228 -2.79 -10.20 1.67
N GLN A 229 -1.51 -10.41 1.37
CA GLN A 229 -0.79 -11.66 1.68
C GLN A 229 0.42 -11.43 2.60
N ARG A 230 0.53 -10.26 3.24
CA ARG A 230 1.61 -9.94 4.18
C ARG A 230 1.04 -9.56 5.55
N TYR A 231 1.35 -10.38 6.55
CA TYR A 231 1.23 -9.99 7.95
C TYR A 231 2.48 -9.21 8.37
N ALA A 232 2.32 -8.19 9.21
CA ALA A 232 3.45 -7.75 10.03
C ALA A 232 3.67 -8.84 11.09
N MET A 233 4.91 -9.34 11.16
CA MET A 233 5.43 -10.39 12.04
C MET A 233 4.71 -10.57 13.39
N TYR A 234 4.45 -11.82 13.78
CA TYR A 234 4.10 -12.18 15.16
C TYR A 234 5.20 -11.66 16.10
N ILE A 235 4.84 -10.78 17.03
CA ILE A 235 5.70 -10.36 18.15
C ILE A 235 5.33 -11.24 19.35
#